data_AF-A0A9Q7X6Q3-F1
#
_entry.id   AF-A0A9Q7X6Q3-F1
#
_cell.length_a   1.000
_cell.length_b   1.000
_cell.length_c   1.000
_cell.angle_alpha   90.00
_cell.angle_beta   90.00
_cell.angle_gamma   90.00
#
_symmetry.space_group_name_H-M   'P 1'
#
loop_
_entity.id
_entity.type
_entity.pdbx_description
1 polymer ?
#
loop_
_entity_poly.entity_id
_entity_poly.type
_entity_poly.pdbx_seq_one_letter_code
_entity_poly.pdbx_strand_id
1 'polypeptide(L)'
;MAGDNDHQASTGEAARRTRKGKTPQRVQIDEEATDGNETEYFDNVDEGGSESDDDDDRYDYHTLAKILETVPKLTSRNYYSWSTLIKANLRVVPHATRHLEGTYDRNHPKWNRTFDNTLVGVLRSTLDTEGEYNVLYLLLDISKNHLTCHQAWKKIERSLTSEAARTSRRIALLAELNETKMFHADARKLIKEIRVMQTETSLLGAPFSNDALYSALQRCTIRHPVYKETVATVHQVSFDALATALTTRQSAIESVPSQKVDPRQASARIAGGNEEQAEDTESDTGSIKTKPKRIRCWVCKCYGHGASKCDASVAIPENSPLTKTN
;
A
#
# COMPACT_ATOMS: atom_id res chain seq x y z
N MET A 1 38.78 -55.49 -50.31
CA MET A 1 39.59 -55.02 -49.17
C MET A 1 38.58 -54.65 -48.08
N ALA A 2 38.20 -55.56 -47.19
CA ALA A 2 38.93 -55.99 -45.99
C ALA A 2 39.06 -54.85 -44.98
N GLY A 3 38.41 -55.00 -43.82
CA GLY A 3 38.53 -54.09 -42.69
C GLY A 3 37.34 -54.13 -41.72
N ASP A 4 37.11 -55.29 -41.10
CA ASP A 4 36.34 -55.42 -39.85
C ASP A 4 36.97 -54.58 -38.73
N ASN A 5 36.16 -54.09 -37.79
CA ASN A 5 36.43 -54.33 -36.37
C ASN A 5 35.23 -53.99 -35.47
N ASP A 6 34.90 -54.99 -34.68
CA ASP A 6 34.00 -55.03 -33.53
C ASP A 6 34.45 -54.14 -32.36
N HIS A 7 33.48 -53.82 -31.51
CA HIS A 7 33.45 -53.90 -30.03
C HIS A 7 32.52 -52.78 -29.48
N GLN A 8 31.81 -52.88 -28.37
CA GLN A 8 31.19 -53.95 -27.57
C GLN A 8 30.35 -53.19 -26.50
N ALA A 9 29.40 -53.89 -25.87
CA ALA A 9 28.41 -53.38 -24.92
C ALA A 9 28.96 -52.60 -23.71
N SER A 10 28.15 -51.66 -23.21
CA SER A 10 28.12 -51.32 -21.78
C SER A 10 26.69 -51.11 -21.29
N THR A 11 26.27 -52.02 -20.42
CA THR A 11 25.08 -51.98 -19.57
C THR A 11 25.27 -50.98 -18.43
N GLY A 12 24.27 -50.12 -18.19
CA GLY A 12 24.23 -49.22 -17.03
C GLY A 12 22.80 -49.07 -16.49
N GLU A 13 22.65 -49.41 -15.22
CA GLU A 13 21.42 -49.71 -14.49
C GLU A 13 20.41 -48.56 -14.35
N ALA A 14 19.13 -48.94 -14.36
CA ALA A 14 18.00 -48.09 -14.05
C ALA A 14 17.93 -47.78 -12.53
N ALA A 15 18.29 -46.56 -12.16
CA ALA A 15 18.12 -46.06 -10.80
C ALA A 15 16.64 -45.76 -10.48
N ARG A 16 16.12 -46.50 -9.51
CA ARG A 16 14.80 -46.35 -8.87
C ARG A 16 14.61 -44.93 -8.31
N ARG A 17 13.57 -44.23 -8.78
CA ARG A 17 13.09 -42.98 -8.17
C ARG A 17 12.23 -43.27 -6.95
N THR A 18 12.83 -43.17 -5.77
CA THR A 18 12.12 -43.18 -4.48
C THR A 18 11.47 -41.81 -4.24
N ARG A 19 10.14 -41.77 -4.23
CA ARG A 19 9.34 -40.65 -3.72
C ARG A 19 9.61 -40.51 -2.22
N LYS A 20 10.28 -39.43 -1.81
CA LYS A 20 10.40 -39.04 -0.39
C LYS A 20 9.42 -37.91 -0.11
N GLY A 21 8.48 -38.18 0.79
CA GLY A 21 7.45 -37.26 1.25
C GLY A 21 8.06 -36.00 1.87
N LYS A 22 7.41 -34.87 1.59
CA LYS A 22 7.77 -33.53 2.06
C LYS A 22 7.14 -33.36 3.45
N THR A 23 7.93 -33.48 4.50
CA THR A 23 7.53 -33.15 5.87
C THR A 23 7.36 -31.63 5.97
N PRO A 24 6.25 -31.11 6.53
CA PRO A 24 6.10 -29.68 6.77
C PRO A 24 7.10 -29.24 7.85
N GLN A 25 8.09 -28.46 7.44
CA GLN A 25 9.01 -27.79 8.35
C GLN A 25 8.22 -26.69 9.06
N ARG A 26 7.82 -26.95 10.32
CA ARG A 26 7.41 -25.89 11.24
C ARG A 26 8.61 -24.96 11.40
N VAL A 27 8.47 -23.74 10.90
CA VAL A 27 9.38 -22.63 11.22
C VAL A 27 9.22 -22.39 12.72
N GLN A 28 10.17 -22.88 13.52
CA GLN A 28 10.42 -22.36 14.85
C GLN A 28 10.96 -20.94 14.64
N ILE A 29 10.13 -19.96 14.97
CA ILE A 29 10.59 -18.59 15.18
C ILE A 29 11.19 -18.64 16.58
N ASP A 30 12.52 -18.58 16.67
CA ASP A 30 13.20 -18.29 17.91
C ASP A 30 12.81 -16.85 18.29
N GLU A 31 11.87 -16.73 19.21
CA GLU A 31 11.64 -15.50 19.96
C GLU A 31 12.87 -15.28 20.85
N GLU A 32 13.84 -14.54 20.32
CA GLU A 32 14.91 -13.97 21.12
C GLU A 32 14.28 -12.92 22.05
N ALA A 33 13.87 -13.39 23.23
CA ALA A 33 13.46 -12.58 24.35
C ALA A 33 14.65 -11.75 24.84
N THR A 34 14.76 -10.50 24.39
CA THR A 34 15.49 -9.49 25.14
C THR A 34 14.50 -8.85 26.12
N ASP A 35 14.25 -9.56 27.22
CA ASP A 35 13.58 -9.05 28.40
C ASP A 35 14.56 -8.14 29.15
N GLY A 36 14.51 -6.85 28.82
CA GLY A 36 15.12 -5.79 29.62
C GLY A 36 14.07 -5.17 30.54
N ASN A 37 13.54 -5.98 31.45
CA ASN A 37 12.65 -5.55 32.51
C ASN A 37 13.46 -4.98 33.67
N GLU A 38 13.66 -3.66 33.65
CA GLU A 38 13.95 -2.89 34.88
C GLU A 38 13.14 -1.60 34.86
N THR A 39 11.86 -1.71 35.21
CA THR A 39 11.12 -0.58 35.77
C THR A 39 11.12 -0.71 37.28
N GLU A 40 12.22 -0.33 37.91
CA GLU A 40 12.19 0.05 39.32
C GLU A 40 11.41 1.37 39.44
N TYR A 41 10.26 1.28 40.11
CA TYR A 41 9.43 2.42 40.50
C TYR A 41 10.12 3.13 41.67
N PHE A 42 10.82 4.22 41.38
CA PHE A 42 11.22 5.19 42.40
C PHE A 42 10.29 6.40 42.32
N ASP A 43 9.26 6.42 43.18
CA ASP A 43 8.61 7.65 43.60
C ASP A 43 9.51 8.33 44.64
N ASN A 44 10.54 9.02 44.15
CA ASN A 44 11.25 9.99 44.97
C ASN A 44 10.62 11.36 44.67
N VAL A 45 9.74 11.78 45.57
CA VAL A 45 9.27 13.16 45.68
C VAL A 45 10.43 13.95 46.29
N ASP A 46 11.27 14.54 45.44
CA ASP A 46 12.32 15.45 45.89
C ASP A 46 11.90 16.88 45.53
N GLU A 47 11.37 17.59 46.53
CA GLU A 47 11.16 19.05 46.52
C GLU A 47 12.53 19.75 46.60
N GLY A 48 13.34 19.59 45.56
CA GLY A 48 14.59 20.32 45.37
C GLY A 48 14.36 21.51 44.44
N GLY A 49 14.08 22.68 45.02
CA GLY A 49 13.99 23.95 44.29
C GLY A 49 15.30 24.27 43.57
N SER A 50 15.38 23.91 42.30
CA SER A 50 16.42 24.33 41.38
C SER A 50 15.85 25.51 40.59
N GLU A 51 16.47 26.69 40.71
CA GLU A 51 16.25 27.84 39.82
C GLU A 51 16.72 27.45 38.40
N SER A 52 15.91 26.65 37.71
CA SER A 52 16.10 26.34 36.30
C SER A 52 15.55 27.49 35.48
N ASP A 53 16.33 27.97 34.50
CA ASP A 53 15.84 28.90 33.47
C ASP A 53 14.48 28.43 32.92
N ASP A 54 13.41 29.15 33.31
CA ASP A 54 11.97 28.89 33.05
C ASP A 54 11.56 29.02 31.57
N ASP A 55 12.37 28.53 30.64
CA ASP A 55 12.01 28.53 29.22
C ASP A 55 11.15 27.31 28.83
N ASP A 56 11.16 26.21 29.62
CA ASP A 56 10.42 24.97 29.31
C ASP A 56 8.92 25.05 29.63
N ASP A 57 8.49 25.91 30.55
CA ASP A 57 7.08 26.12 30.88
C ASP A 57 6.28 26.78 29.75
N ARG A 58 6.96 27.25 28.69
CA ARG A 58 6.30 27.86 27.52
C ARG A 58 5.62 26.85 26.59
N TYR A 59 5.94 25.58 26.67
CA TYR A 59 5.45 24.57 25.72
C TYR A 59 4.50 23.59 26.39
N ASP A 60 3.31 24.09 26.70
CA ASP A 60 2.21 23.26 27.15
C ASP A 60 1.68 22.32 26.04
N TYR A 61 0.78 21.43 26.43
CA TYR A 61 0.15 20.48 25.51
C TYR A 61 -0.49 21.17 24.31
N HIS A 62 -1.21 22.26 24.53
CA HIS A 62 -1.95 22.95 23.47
C HIS A 62 -1.02 23.58 22.44
N THR A 63 0.08 24.18 22.88
CA THR A 63 1.10 24.77 22.03
C THR A 63 1.77 23.72 21.17
N LEU A 64 2.18 22.61 21.77
CA LEU A 64 2.80 21.49 21.05
C LEU A 64 1.82 20.80 20.10
N ALA A 65 0.56 20.60 20.51
CA ALA A 65 -0.47 20.04 19.64
C ALA A 65 -0.73 20.93 18.42
N LYS A 66 -0.74 22.26 18.61
CA LYS A 66 -0.87 23.22 17.52
C LYS A 66 0.31 23.18 16.55
N ILE A 67 1.54 23.03 17.05
CA ILE A 67 2.74 22.84 16.21
C ILE A 67 2.62 21.57 15.35
N LEU A 68 2.02 20.51 15.91
CA LEU A 68 1.85 19.23 15.21
C LEU A 68 0.52 19.08 14.47
N GLU A 69 -0.33 20.12 14.43
CA GLU A 69 -1.65 20.09 13.80
C GLU A 69 -1.57 19.77 12.30
N THR A 70 -0.51 20.23 11.64
CA THR A 70 -0.28 20.00 10.20
C THR A 70 0.27 18.61 9.90
N VAL A 71 0.68 17.85 10.93
CA VAL A 71 1.20 16.49 10.74
C VAL A 71 0.03 15.55 10.49
N PRO A 72 0.00 14.80 9.37
CA PRO A 72 -1.05 13.84 9.10
C PRO A 72 -1.05 12.75 10.19
N LYS A 73 -2.22 12.19 10.50
CA LYS A 73 -2.30 11.10 11.50
C LYS A 73 -1.43 9.91 11.08
N LEU A 74 -0.72 9.32 12.05
CA LEU A 74 0.11 8.14 11.82
C LEU A 74 -0.78 6.94 11.51
N THR A 75 -0.51 6.30 10.39
CA THR A 75 -1.07 5.03 9.97
C THR A 75 0.04 4.02 9.78
N SER A 76 -0.29 2.74 9.62
CA SER A 76 0.70 1.71 9.27
C SER A 76 1.38 1.95 7.91
N ARG A 77 0.86 2.86 7.06
CA ARG A 77 1.37 3.13 5.71
C ARG A 77 2.26 4.36 5.61
N ASN A 78 2.19 5.31 6.54
CA ASN A 78 2.85 6.62 6.38
C ASN A 78 3.95 6.92 7.41
N TYR A 79 4.43 5.92 8.17
CA TYR A 79 5.43 6.10 9.24
C TYR A 79 6.63 6.97 8.84
N TYR A 80 7.26 6.73 7.69
CA TYR A 80 8.47 7.48 7.30
C TYR A 80 8.17 8.95 6.98
N SER A 81 7.05 9.21 6.31
CA SER A 81 6.59 10.58 6.05
C SER A 81 6.21 11.28 7.36
N TRP A 82 5.41 10.61 8.19
CA TRP A 82 5.00 11.09 9.50
C TRP A 82 6.20 11.40 10.39
N SER A 83 7.15 10.47 10.51
CA SER A 83 8.33 10.64 11.39
C SER A 83 9.23 11.77 10.94
N THR A 84 9.37 11.98 9.63
CA THR A 84 10.08 13.13 9.06
C THR A 84 9.41 14.45 9.45
N LEU A 85 8.08 14.51 9.33
CA LEU A 85 7.30 15.72 9.66
C LEU A 85 7.29 16.01 11.16
N ILE A 86 7.16 14.99 12.03
CA ILE A 86 7.28 15.16 13.49
C ILE A 86 8.64 15.77 13.83
N LYS A 87 9.74 15.19 13.33
CA LYS A 87 11.09 15.71 13.59
C LYS A 87 11.27 17.13 13.07
N ALA A 88 10.77 17.43 11.87
CA ALA A 88 10.88 18.76 11.29
C ALA A 88 10.16 19.82 12.13
N ASN A 89 8.94 19.52 12.59
CA ASN A 89 8.16 20.44 13.42
C ASN A 89 8.76 20.57 14.83
N LEU A 90 9.18 19.47 15.47
CA LEU A 90 9.78 19.52 16.82
C LEU A 90 11.16 20.20 16.86
N ARG A 91 11.81 20.48 15.72
CA ARG A 91 13.05 21.28 15.69
C ARG A 91 12.85 22.73 16.12
N VAL A 92 11.63 23.27 16.02
CA VAL A 92 11.35 24.66 16.44
C VAL A 92 11.09 24.77 17.94
N VAL A 93 10.96 23.64 18.62
CA VAL A 93 10.76 23.56 20.07
C VAL A 93 12.10 23.26 20.73
N PRO A 94 12.60 24.15 21.61
CA PRO A 94 13.79 23.88 22.41
C PRO A 94 13.72 22.51 23.08
N HIS A 95 14.84 21.80 23.10
CA HIS A 95 15.01 20.49 23.77
C HIS A 95 14.14 19.32 23.27
N ALA A 96 13.04 19.54 22.54
CA ALA A 96 12.13 18.46 22.09
C ALA A 96 12.85 17.38 21.27
N THR A 97 13.75 17.77 20.36
CA THR A 97 14.53 16.80 19.58
C THR A 97 15.44 15.97 20.48
N ARG A 98 15.98 16.55 21.57
CA ARG A 98 16.86 15.86 22.52
C ARG A 98 16.11 14.84 23.38
N HIS A 99 14.87 15.17 23.78
CA HIS A 99 13.94 14.23 24.42
C HIS A 99 13.53 13.10 23.48
N LEU A 100 13.17 13.40 22.23
CA LEU A 100 12.78 12.41 21.23
C LEU A 100 13.92 11.42 20.92
N GLU A 101 15.14 11.92 20.78
CA GLU A 101 16.34 11.14 20.51
C GLU A 101 16.86 10.39 21.74
N GLY A 102 16.37 10.71 22.94
CA GLY A 102 16.81 10.09 24.20
C GLY A 102 18.16 10.58 24.70
N THR A 103 18.68 11.67 24.13
CA THR A 103 19.93 12.29 24.61
C THR A 103 19.77 12.99 25.96
N TYR A 104 18.54 13.42 26.29
CA TYR A 104 18.15 13.82 27.64
C TYR A 104 17.42 12.65 28.26
N ASP A 105 18.14 11.87 29.07
CA ASP A 105 17.57 10.84 29.91
C ASP A 105 17.18 11.40 31.29
N ARG A 106 16.61 10.57 32.17
CA ARG A 106 16.13 10.99 33.50
C ARG A 106 17.21 11.59 34.40
N ASN A 107 18.48 11.30 34.12
CA ASN A 107 19.61 11.78 34.93
C ASN A 107 20.22 13.06 34.35
N HIS A 108 19.83 13.46 33.14
CA HIS A 108 20.34 14.65 32.49
C HIS A 108 19.78 15.92 33.15
N PRO A 109 20.59 16.94 33.48
CA PRO A 109 20.13 18.12 34.23
C PRO A 109 19.10 18.97 33.48
N LYS A 110 19.04 18.85 32.15
CA LYS A 110 18.04 19.50 31.29
C LYS A 110 16.84 18.61 30.95
N TRP A 111 16.72 17.45 31.60
CA TRP A 111 15.56 16.59 31.39
C TRP A 111 14.41 17.06 32.27
N ASN A 112 13.28 17.36 31.65
CA ASN A 112 12.07 17.79 32.33
C ASN A 112 10.97 16.72 32.17
N ARG A 113 10.52 16.14 33.30
CA ARG A 113 9.48 15.10 33.33
C ARG A 113 8.14 15.58 32.76
N THR A 114 7.74 16.81 33.10
CA THR A 114 6.46 17.39 32.68
C THR A 114 6.45 17.63 31.18
N PHE A 115 7.53 18.19 30.65
CA PHE A 115 7.71 18.39 29.22
C PHE A 115 7.75 17.05 28.46
N ASP A 116 8.49 16.05 28.97
CA ASP A 116 8.57 14.72 28.37
C ASP A 116 7.18 14.04 28.29
N ASN A 117 6.41 14.09 29.37
CA ASN A 117 5.03 13.59 29.41
C ASN A 117 4.12 14.33 28.42
N THR A 118 4.30 15.64 28.28
CA THR A 118 3.54 16.45 27.34
C THR A 118 3.85 16.06 25.90
N LEU A 119 5.13 15.86 25.56
CA LEU A 119 5.55 15.34 24.26
C LEU A 119 4.95 13.95 23.98
N VAL A 120 4.93 13.05 24.95
CA VAL A 120 4.27 11.74 24.81
C VAL A 120 2.77 11.90 24.54
N GLY A 121 2.09 12.78 25.27
CA GLY A 121 0.67 13.06 25.08
C GLY A 121 0.36 13.58 23.68
N VAL A 122 1.15 14.54 23.19
CA VAL A 122 0.97 15.07 21.83
C VAL A 122 1.31 14.03 20.78
N LEU A 123 2.38 13.26 20.97
CA LEU A 123 2.74 12.16 20.05
C LEU A 123 1.59 11.16 19.91
N ARG A 124 0.97 10.75 21.04
CA ARG A 124 -0.23 9.89 21.05
C ARG A 124 -1.38 10.52 20.29
N SER A 125 -1.59 11.83 20.41
CA SER A 125 -2.65 12.53 19.69
C SER A 125 -2.47 12.50 18.17
N THR A 126 -1.24 12.28 17.66
CA THR A 126 -1.00 12.17 16.22
C THR A 126 -1.26 10.77 15.67
N LEU A 127 -1.61 9.78 16.50
CA LEU A 127 -1.92 8.42 16.04
C LEU A 127 -3.32 8.35 15.43
N ASP A 128 -3.46 7.68 14.28
CA ASP A 128 -4.77 7.36 13.72
C ASP A 128 -5.37 6.15 14.45
N THR A 129 -6.55 6.35 15.04
CA THR A 129 -7.32 5.32 15.75
C THR A 129 -8.57 4.90 14.99
N GLU A 130 -8.93 5.56 13.90
CA GLU A 130 -10.21 5.45 13.21
C GLU A 130 -9.99 5.36 11.69
N GLY A 131 -9.55 4.20 11.21
CA GLY A 131 -9.26 3.99 9.79
C GLY A 131 -8.86 2.56 9.45
N GLU A 132 -8.86 2.21 8.16
CA GLU A 132 -8.45 0.87 7.69
C GLU A 132 -7.00 0.53 8.07
N TYR A 133 -6.14 1.56 8.13
CA TYR A 133 -4.72 1.45 8.46
C TYR A 133 -4.37 2.05 9.82
N ASN A 134 -5.35 2.10 10.72
CA ASN A 134 -5.17 2.64 12.07
C ASN A 134 -4.06 1.90 12.83
N VAL A 135 -3.50 2.58 13.82
CA VAL A 135 -2.45 2.08 14.69
C VAL A 135 -2.90 2.06 16.15
N LEU A 136 -4.19 1.78 16.40
CA LEU A 136 -4.78 1.75 17.74
C LEU A 136 -4.01 0.83 18.70
N TYR A 137 -3.47 -0.29 18.19
CA TYR A 137 -2.64 -1.20 18.98
C TYR A 137 -1.40 -0.51 19.54
N LEU A 138 -0.77 0.43 18.82
CA LEU A 138 0.36 1.21 19.32
C LEU A 138 -0.08 2.16 20.43
N LEU A 139 -1.24 2.81 20.29
CA LEU A 139 -1.76 3.68 21.33
C LEU A 139 -1.95 2.91 22.64
N LEU A 140 -2.57 1.72 22.57
CA LEU A 140 -2.75 0.85 23.73
C LEU A 140 -1.40 0.44 24.33
N ASP A 141 -0.45 0.07 23.49
CA ASP A 141 0.86 -0.43 23.91
C ASP A 141 1.78 0.66 24.49
N ILE A 142 1.63 1.91 24.04
CA ILE A 142 2.31 3.08 24.61
C ILE A 142 1.59 3.55 25.88
N SER A 143 0.28 3.34 26.00
CA SER A 143 -0.51 3.78 27.16
C SER A 143 -0.41 2.86 28.36
N LYS A 144 -0.13 1.57 28.14
CA LYS A 144 0.04 0.58 29.22
C LYS A 144 1.24 0.88 30.14
N ASN A 145 2.26 1.56 29.62
CA ASN A 145 3.51 1.81 30.33
C ASN A 145 3.73 3.32 30.48
N HIS A 146 4.30 3.76 31.59
CA HIS A 146 4.78 5.13 31.77
C HIS A 146 6.09 5.34 31.00
N LEU A 147 5.99 5.36 29.67
CA LEU A 147 7.11 5.53 28.76
C LEU A 147 7.57 6.98 28.69
N THR A 148 8.87 7.18 28.60
CA THR A 148 9.42 8.48 28.18
C THR A 148 9.12 8.77 26.71
N CYS A 149 9.28 10.01 26.28
CA CYS A 149 9.12 10.41 24.87
C CYS A 149 9.99 9.55 23.93
N HIS A 150 11.26 9.37 24.30
CA HIS A 150 12.19 8.51 23.56
C HIS A 150 11.70 7.06 23.45
N GLN A 151 11.26 6.47 24.57
CA GLN A 151 10.79 5.09 24.60
C GLN A 151 9.53 4.90 23.76
N ALA A 152 8.57 5.83 23.86
CA ALA A 152 7.37 5.83 23.04
C ALA A 152 7.73 5.92 21.53
N TRP A 153 8.62 6.84 21.18
CA TRP A 153 9.14 6.99 19.81
C TRP A 153 9.78 5.70 19.30
N LYS A 154 10.70 5.10 20.07
CA LYS A 154 11.38 3.85 19.71
C LYS A 154 10.44 2.66 19.60
N LYS A 155 9.34 2.65 20.36
CA LYS A 155 8.32 1.62 20.28
C LYS A 155 7.55 1.74 18.97
N ILE A 156 7.08 2.94 18.62
CA ILE A 156 6.43 3.23 17.33
C ILE A 156 7.36 2.83 16.17
N GLU A 157 8.62 3.29 16.23
CA GLU A 157 9.64 2.96 15.23
C GLU A 157 9.76 1.46 15.05
N ARG A 158 10.11 0.70 16.10
CA ARG A 158 10.29 -0.75 16.00
C ARG A 158 9.05 -1.47 15.48
N SER A 159 7.86 -1.11 15.96
CA SER A 159 6.63 -1.76 15.55
C SER A 159 6.30 -1.52 14.08
N LEU A 160 6.61 -0.34 13.54
CA LEU A 160 6.29 0.03 12.15
C LEU A 160 7.45 -0.17 11.17
N THR A 161 8.68 -0.29 11.66
CA THR A 161 9.89 -0.50 10.84
C THR A 161 10.49 -1.89 10.98
N SER A 162 9.85 -2.80 11.74
CA SER A 162 10.32 -4.19 11.82
C SER A 162 10.54 -4.74 10.42
N GLU A 163 11.58 -5.56 10.24
CA GLU A 163 11.91 -6.09 8.92
C GLU A 163 10.75 -6.89 8.32
N ALA A 164 10.03 -7.63 9.17
CA ALA A 164 8.78 -8.29 8.81
C ALA A 164 7.74 -7.29 8.27
N ALA A 165 7.43 -6.21 9.01
CA ALA A 165 6.47 -5.20 8.57
C ALA A 165 6.90 -4.49 7.28
N ARG A 166 8.19 -4.12 7.15
CA ARG A 166 8.73 -3.53 5.91
C ARG A 166 8.58 -4.49 4.74
N THR A 167 8.91 -5.76 4.93
CA THR A 167 8.81 -6.79 3.90
C THR A 167 7.35 -7.02 3.49
N SER A 168 6.45 -7.16 4.47
CA SER A 168 5.01 -7.25 4.22
C SER A 168 4.46 -6.05 3.46
N ARG A 169 4.85 -4.82 3.83
CA ARG A 169 4.42 -3.60 3.13
C ARG A 169 4.98 -3.52 1.72
N ARG A 170 6.25 -3.91 1.50
CA ARG A 170 6.85 -4.00 0.15
C ARG A 170 6.09 -4.98 -0.74
N ILE A 171 5.73 -6.15 -0.21
CA ILE A 171 4.92 -7.15 -0.94
C ILE A 171 3.55 -6.57 -1.30
N ALA A 172 2.90 -5.89 -0.35
CA ALA A 172 1.61 -5.23 -0.59
C ALA A 172 1.70 -4.13 -1.66
N LEU A 173 2.73 -3.27 -1.60
CA LEU A 173 2.97 -2.23 -2.61
C LEU A 173 3.25 -2.82 -4.00
N LEU A 174 3.98 -3.93 -4.08
CA LEU A 174 4.21 -4.63 -5.34
C LEU A 174 2.90 -5.19 -5.92
N ALA A 175 2.03 -5.73 -5.07
CA ALA A 175 0.70 -6.17 -5.48
C ALA A 175 -0.18 -4.98 -5.93
N GLU A 176 -0.19 -3.87 -5.18
CA GLU A 176 -0.88 -2.63 -5.54
C GLU A 176 -0.40 -2.09 -6.90
N LEU A 177 0.92 -2.04 -7.14
CA LEU A 177 1.51 -1.63 -8.43
C LEU A 177 1.08 -2.56 -9.58
N ASN A 178 0.93 -3.85 -9.32
CA ASN A 178 0.47 -4.83 -10.31
C ASN A 178 -1.04 -4.72 -10.58
N GLU A 179 -1.84 -4.28 -9.61
CA GLU A 179 -3.28 -4.11 -9.75
C GLU A 179 -3.71 -2.68 -10.12
N THR A 180 -2.75 -1.75 -10.20
CA THR A 180 -3.01 -0.36 -10.56
C THR A 180 -3.69 -0.28 -11.94
N LYS A 181 -4.70 0.59 -12.06
CA LYS A 181 -5.52 0.77 -13.26
C LYS A 181 -5.71 2.25 -13.53
N MET A 182 -5.80 2.61 -14.81
CA MET A 182 -6.15 3.96 -15.21
C MET A 182 -7.67 4.16 -15.15
N PHE A 183 -8.12 5.19 -14.44
CA PHE A 183 -9.53 5.58 -14.37
C PHE A 183 -9.79 6.84 -15.19
N HIS A 184 -10.95 6.90 -15.86
CA HIS A 184 -11.40 8.08 -16.63
C HIS A 184 -10.42 8.60 -17.69
N ALA A 185 -9.57 7.71 -18.23
CA ALA A 185 -8.50 8.09 -19.15
C ALA A 185 -7.52 9.15 -18.57
N ASP A 186 -7.42 9.27 -17.25
CA ASP A 186 -6.56 10.27 -16.59
C ASP A 186 -5.16 9.70 -16.33
N ALA A 187 -4.25 9.92 -17.28
CA ALA A 187 -2.87 9.47 -17.18
C ALA A 187 -2.11 10.23 -16.08
N ARG A 188 -2.40 11.52 -15.86
CA ARG A 188 -1.76 12.31 -14.81
C ARG A 188 -2.05 11.76 -13.42
N LYS A 189 -3.30 11.38 -13.14
CA LYS A 189 -3.67 10.75 -11.87
C LYS A 189 -2.95 9.41 -11.68
N LEU A 190 -2.93 8.55 -12.70
CA LEU A 190 -2.20 7.28 -12.66
C LEU A 190 -0.70 7.46 -12.38
N ILE A 191 -0.04 8.39 -13.08
CA ILE A 191 1.38 8.70 -12.88
C ILE A 191 1.64 9.16 -11.44
N LYS A 192 0.76 10.01 -10.89
CA LYS A 192 0.86 10.47 -9.51
C LYS A 192 0.75 9.30 -8.52
N GLU A 193 -0.20 8.39 -8.71
CA GLU A 193 -0.36 7.19 -7.87
C GLU A 193 0.89 6.31 -7.91
N ILE A 194 1.45 6.04 -9.10
CA ILE A 194 2.68 5.26 -9.25
C ILE A 194 3.87 5.94 -8.56
N ARG A 195 4.01 7.27 -8.68
CA ARG A 195 5.06 8.03 -8.00
C ARG A 195 4.94 7.98 -6.49
N VAL A 196 3.72 8.02 -5.94
CA VAL A 196 3.50 7.86 -4.49
C VAL A 196 4.02 6.49 -4.02
N MET A 197 3.70 5.41 -4.74
CA MET A 197 4.21 4.07 -4.41
C MET A 197 5.75 3.98 -4.56
N GLN A 198 6.33 4.64 -5.56
CA GLN A 198 7.79 4.73 -5.73
C GLN A 198 8.45 5.44 -4.54
N THR A 199 7.90 6.57 -4.11
CA THR A 199 8.41 7.30 -2.94
C THR A 199 8.31 6.44 -1.68
N GLU A 200 7.18 5.77 -1.47
CA GLU A 200 6.98 4.91 -0.30
C GLU A 200 7.95 3.72 -0.28
N THR A 201 8.15 3.04 -1.41
CA THR A 201 9.14 1.94 -1.51
C THR A 201 10.58 2.41 -1.33
N SER A 202 10.90 3.63 -1.77
CA SER A 202 12.21 4.26 -1.53
C SER A 202 12.43 4.50 -0.04
N LEU A 203 11.42 5.01 0.67
CA LEU A 203 11.47 5.21 2.13
C LEU A 203 11.60 3.89 2.89
N LEU A 204 11.05 2.81 2.35
CA LEU A 204 11.23 1.46 2.89
C LEU A 204 12.64 0.90 2.64
N GLY A 205 13.49 1.57 1.84
CA GLY A 205 14.86 1.15 1.50
C GLY A 205 14.95 0.10 0.39
N ALA A 206 13.93 -0.03 -0.45
CA ALA A 206 13.95 -0.88 -1.65
C ALA A 206 13.09 -0.23 -2.74
N PRO A 207 13.61 0.83 -3.40
CA PRO A 207 12.88 1.50 -4.46
C PRO A 207 12.54 0.52 -5.59
N PHE A 208 11.37 0.68 -6.19
CA PHE A 208 11.04 -0.06 -7.41
C PHE A 208 12.06 0.24 -8.51
N SER A 209 12.41 -0.78 -9.30
CA SER A 209 13.22 -0.58 -10.49
C SER A 209 12.46 0.27 -11.51
N ASN A 210 13.19 1.05 -12.30
CA ASN A 210 12.61 1.82 -13.39
C ASN A 210 11.81 0.93 -14.36
N ASP A 211 12.27 -0.30 -14.60
CA ASP A 211 11.57 -1.26 -15.46
C ASP A 211 10.22 -1.72 -14.89
N ALA A 212 10.12 -1.89 -13.56
CA ALA A 212 8.87 -2.25 -12.91
C ALA A 212 7.85 -1.10 -13.00
N LEU A 213 8.30 0.13 -12.77
CA LEU A 213 7.47 1.34 -12.89
C LEU A 213 7.02 1.57 -14.33
N TYR A 214 7.95 1.45 -15.30
CA TYR A 214 7.67 1.54 -16.72
C TYR A 214 6.65 0.47 -17.14
N SER A 215 6.86 -0.79 -16.76
CA SER A 215 5.97 -1.90 -17.09
C SER A 215 4.56 -1.71 -16.52
N ALA A 216 4.44 -1.17 -15.30
CA ALA A 216 3.15 -0.87 -14.69
C ALA A 216 2.40 0.22 -15.48
N LEU A 217 3.08 1.32 -15.79
CA LEU A 217 2.50 2.42 -16.57
C LEU A 217 2.12 1.99 -18.00
N GLN A 218 3.01 1.25 -18.66
CA GLN A 218 2.77 0.69 -19.99
C GLN A 218 1.56 -0.25 -19.99
N ARG A 219 1.49 -1.20 -19.05
CA ARG A 219 0.36 -2.15 -18.93
C ARG A 219 -0.99 -1.44 -18.78
N CYS A 220 -1.03 -0.33 -18.04
CA CYS A 220 -2.25 0.45 -17.84
C CYS A 220 -2.68 1.24 -19.07
N THR A 221 -1.75 1.63 -19.94
CA THR A 221 -1.99 2.60 -21.02
C THR A 221 -1.98 1.99 -22.42
N ILE A 222 -1.28 0.88 -22.64
CA ILE A 222 -1.13 0.24 -23.96
C ILE A 222 -2.46 -0.25 -24.55
N ARG A 223 -3.42 -0.61 -23.69
CA ARG A 223 -4.77 -1.04 -24.11
C ARG A 223 -5.74 0.13 -24.29
N HIS A 224 -5.34 1.35 -23.93
CA HIS A 224 -6.22 2.50 -23.96
C HIS A 224 -6.18 3.17 -25.35
N PRO A 225 -7.32 3.37 -26.03
CA PRO A 225 -7.35 3.84 -27.42
C PRO A 225 -6.68 5.19 -27.61
N VAL A 226 -6.75 6.06 -26.59
CA VAL A 226 -6.17 7.40 -26.61
C VAL A 226 -4.64 7.40 -26.50
N TYR A 227 -4.07 6.40 -25.80
CA TYR A 227 -2.66 6.40 -25.41
C TYR A 227 -1.83 5.31 -26.09
N LYS A 228 -2.47 4.29 -26.69
CA LYS A 228 -1.77 3.14 -27.30
C LYS A 228 -0.67 3.53 -28.29
N GLU A 229 -0.93 4.56 -29.11
CA GLU A 229 0.03 5.03 -30.12
C GLU A 229 1.21 5.72 -29.46
N THR A 230 0.96 6.60 -28.49
CA THR A 230 2.02 7.23 -27.69
C THR A 230 2.90 6.17 -27.04
N VAL A 231 2.30 5.16 -26.42
CA VAL A 231 3.04 4.05 -25.80
C VAL A 231 3.89 3.27 -26.82
N ALA A 232 3.37 3.01 -28.02
CA ALA A 232 4.11 2.30 -29.07
C ALA A 232 5.27 3.12 -29.66
N THR A 233 5.15 4.44 -29.65
CA THR A 233 6.17 5.35 -30.23
C THR A 233 7.28 5.76 -29.26
N VAL A 234 7.10 5.57 -27.94
CA VAL A 234 8.14 5.88 -26.96
C VAL A 234 9.15 4.73 -26.93
N HIS A 235 10.29 4.94 -27.58
CA HIS A 235 11.38 3.95 -27.65
C HIS A 235 12.27 3.95 -26.40
N GLN A 236 12.15 4.98 -25.56
CA GLN A 236 12.91 5.09 -24.31
C GLN A 236 12.22 4.29 -23.21
N VAL A 237 12.90 3.25 -22.72
CA VAL A 237 12.42 2.36 -21.65
C VAL A 237 12.63 3.01 -20.27
N SER A 238 12.14 4.23 -20.08
CA SER A 238 12.13 4.86 -18.77
C SER A 238 10.75 5.32 -18.35
N PHE A 239 10.46 5.18 -17.06
CA PHE A 239 9.20 5.61 -16.48
C PHE A 239 8.97 7.10 -16.74
N ASP A 240 9.99 7.94 -16.56
CA ASP A 240 9.86 9.39 -16.74
C ASP A 240 9.66 9.80 -18.20
N ALA A 241 10.30 9.13 -19.17
CA ALA A 241 10.06 9.37 -20.58
C ALA A 241 8.60 9.05 -20.96
N LEU A 242 8.09 7.90 -20.54
CA LEU A 242 6.71 7.50 -20.80
C LEU A 242 5.71 8.40 -20.07
N ALA A 243 5.96 8.75 -18.81
CA ALA A 243 5.13 9.65 -18.02
C ALA A 243 5.03 11.04 -18.67
N THR A 244 6.14 11.57 -19.17
CA THR A 244 6.19 12.84 -19.89
C THR A 244 5.38 12.78 -21.18
N ALA A 245 5.59 11.74 -22.00
CA ALA A 245 4.86 11.57 -23.26
C ALA A 245 3.34 11.46 -23.05
N LEU A 246 2.91 10.69 -22.05
CA LEU A 246 1.49 10.54 -21.70
C LEU A 246 0.88 11.84 -21.19
N THR A 247 1.60 12.60 -20.36
CA THR A 247 1.15 13.91 -19.86
C THR A 247 1.00 14.92 -20.99
N THR A 248 1.96 14.97 -21.91
CA THR A 248 1.89 15.81 -23.11
C THR A 248 0.71 15.42 -23.99
N ARG A 249 0.48 14.10 -24.20
CA ARG A 249 -0.65 13.60 -24.97
C ARG A 249 -1.99 13.99 -24.36
N GLN A 250 -2.16 13.79 -23.05
CA GLN A 250 -3.38 14.18 -22.33
C GLN A 250 -3.64 15.68 -22.48
N SER A 251 -2.60 16.52 -22.31
CA SER A 251 -2.72 17.98 -22.48
C SER A 251 -3.13 18.38 -23.90
N ALA A 252 -2.59 17.69 -24.93
CA ALA A 252 -2.94 17.93 -26.32
C ALA A 252 -4.39 17.54 -26.66
N ILE A 253 -4.98 16.58 -25.95
CA ILE A 253 -6.39 16.19 -26.14
C ILE A 253 -7.30 17.20 -25.45
N GLU A 254 -6.95 17.61 -24.24
CA GLU A 254 -7.70 18.60 -23.47
C GLU A 254 -7.71 19.99 -24.13
N SER A 255 -6.68 20.32 -24.94
CA SER A 255 -6.57 21.60 -25.62
C SER A 255 -7.39 21.72 -26.91
N VAL A 256 -7.93 20.62 -27.47
CA VAL A 256 -8.70 20.63 -28.72
C VAL A 256 -10.20 20.88 -28.42
N PRO A 257 -10.75 22.07 -28.72
CA PRO A 257 -12.12 22.43 -28.31
C PRO A 257 -13.22 21.60 -28.98
N SER A 258 -12.93 21.02 -30.16
CA SER A 258 -13.87 20.28 -31.01
C SER A 258 -14.04 18.81 -30.63
N GLN A 259 -13.25 18.28 -29.69
CA GLN A 259 -13.34 16.92 -29.17
C GLN A 259 -13.64 16.91 -27.66
N LYS A 260 -14.68 17.63 -27.23
CA LYS A 260 -15.33 17.33 -25.94
C LYS A 260 -16.07 15.98 -26.05
N VAL A 261 -15.32 14.90 -26.23
CA VAL A 261 -15.80 13.56 -25.97
C VAL A 261 -15.98 13.50 -24.47
N ASP A 262 -17.24 13.44 -24.02
CA ASP A 262 -17.55 13.21 -22.62
C ASP A 262 -16.75 11.98 -22.15
N PRO A 263 -15.82 12.13 -21.18
CA PRO A 263 -15.02 11.01 -20.68
C PRO A 263 -15.87 9.81 -20.24
N ARG A 264 -17.15 10.06 -19.87
CA ARG A 264 -18.11 9.01 -19.51
C ARG A 264 -18.58 8.18 -20.72
N GLN A 265 -18.63 8.74 -21.93
CA GLN A 265 -19.01 8.01 -23.14
C GLN A 265 -17.89 7.09 -23.65
N ALA A 266 -16.62 7.42 -23.38
CA ALA A 266 -15.50 6.56 -23.77
C ALA A 266 -15.53 5.21 -23.04
N SER A 267 -15.93 5.17 -21.77
CA SER A 267 -16.05 3.92 -21.00
C SER A 267 -17.20 3.02 -21.48
N ALA A 268 -18.28 3.59 -22.01
CA ALA A 268 -19.42 2.81 -22.53
C ALA A 268 -19.08 2.04 -23.81
N ARG A 269 -18.19 2.57 -24.66
CA ARG A 269 -17.78 1.89 -25.90
C ARG A 269 -16.93 0.63 -25.66
N ILE A 270 -16.28 0.51 -24.50
CA ILE A 270 -15.43 -0.64 -24.16
C ILE A 270 -16.28 -1.88 -23.83
N ALA A 271 -17.53 -1.71 -23.39
CA ALA A 271 -18.40 -2.83 -23.03
C ALA A 271 -19.19 -3.44 -24.22
N GLY A 272 -19.17 -2.80 -25.41
CA GLY A 272 -20.05 -3.17 -26.52
C GLY A 272 -19.36 -3.62 -27.83
N GLY A 273 -18.03 -3.58 -27.92
CA GLY A 273 -17.33 -3.83 -29.18
C GLY A 273 -16.92 -5.29 -29.39
N ASN A 274 -17.87 -6.17 -29.71
CA ASN A 274 -17.57 -7.46 -30.34
C ASN A 274 -18.62 -7.73 -31.43
N GLU A 275 -18.65 -6.87 -32.45
CA GLU A 275 -19.32 -7.16 -33.71
C GLU A 275 -18.24 -7.27 -34.78
N GLU A 276 -18.05 -8.52 -35.23
CA GLU A 276 -17.14 -8.92 -36.30
C GLU A 276 -17.62 -8.32 -37.62
N GLN A 277 -16.74 -7.56 -38.28
CA GLN A 277 -16.89 -7.25 -39.70
C GLN A 277 -16.64 -8.52 -40.49
N ALA A 278 -17.69 -9.02 -41.13
CA ALA A 278 -17.64 -10.12 -42.08
C ALA A 278 -16.98 -9.64 -43.38
N GLU A 279 -15.79 -10.18 -43.67
CA GLU A 279 -15.31 -10.35 -45.04
C GLU A 279 -15.52 -11.81 -45.44
N ASP A 280 -16.25 -11.99 -46.54
CA ASP A 280 -16.52 -13.28 -47.18
C ASP A 280 -15.22 -13.96 -47.59
N THR A 281 -14.97 -15.16 -47.07
CA THR A 281 -14.17 -16.17 -47.79
C THR A 281 -14.63 -17.56 -47.37
N GLU A 282 -15.17 -18.30 -48.33
CA GLU A 282 -15.60 -19.69 -48.18
C GLU A 282 -14.41 -20.58 -47.76
N SER A 283 -14.49 -21.18 -46.57
CA SER A 283 -13.84 -22.46 -46.32
C SER A 283 -14.57 -23.24 -45.23
N ASP A 284 -15.12 -24.37 -45.65
CA ASP A 284 -15.65 -25.48 -44.87
C ASP A 284 -14.62 -25.98 -43.83
N THR A 285 -14.97 -25.96 -42.53
CA THR A 285 -14.75 -27.05 -41.54
C THR A 285 -14.97 -26.59 -40.08
N GLY A 286 -15.88 -27.28 -39.38
CA GLY A 286 -15.80 -27.48 -37.92
C GLY A 286 -16.49 -26.47 -37.00
N SER A 287 -17.83 -26.44 -36.95
CA SER A 287 -18.57 -25.65 -35.94
C SER A 287 -18.31 -26.19 -34.53
N ILE A 288 -17.47 -25.52 -33.74
CA ILE A 288 -17.41 -25.71 -32.29
C ILE A 288 -18.57 -24.91 -31.69
N LYS A 289 -19.71 -25.57 -31.48
CA LYS A 289 -20.86 -25.01 -30.76
C LYS A 289 -20.46 -24.75 -29.30
N THR A 290 -20.03 -23.53 -29.00
CA THR A 290 -19.88 -23.04 -27.62
C THR A 290 -21.27 -23.00 -26.98
N LYS A 291 -21.53 -23.97 -26.09
CA LYS A 291 -22.78 -24.04 -25.32
C LYS A 291 -22.95 -22.72 -24.55
N PRO A 292 -24.06 -21.97 -24.72
CA PRO A 292 -24.32 -20.77 -23.96
C PRO A 292 -24.35 -21.11 -22.46
N LYS A 293 -23.50 -20.45 -21.68
CA LYS A 293 -23.46 -20.61 -20.21
C LYS A 293 -24.84 -20.25 -19.67
N ARG A 294 -25.52 -21.22 -19.07
CA ARG A 294 -26.85 -21.01 -18.47
C ARG A 294 -26.73 -19.99 -17.34
N ILE A 295 -27.32 -18.82 -17.54
CA ILE A 295 -27.43 -17.78 -16.51
C ILE A 295 -28.32 -18.32 -15.38
N ARG A 296 -27.84 -18.23 -14.14
CA ARG A 296 -28.58 -18.56 -12.93
C ARG A 296 -29.20 -17.29 -12.36
N CYS A 297 -30.52 -17.24 -12.25
CA CYS A 297 -31.22 -16.11 -11.65
C CYS A 297 -30.83 -15.98 -10.17
N TRP A 298 -30.35 -14.83 -9.71
CA TRP A 298 -29.96 -14.71 -8.29
C TRP A 298 -31.17 -14.67 -7.34
N VAL A 299 -32.36 -14.33 -7.85
CA VAL A 299 -33.62 -14.21 -7.09
C VAL A 299 -34.16 -15.59 -6.75
N CYS A 300 -34.52 -16.40 -7.75
CA CYS A 300 -35.10 -17.74 -7.53
C CYS A 300 -34.09 -18.90 -7.62
N LYS A 301 -32.82 -18.62 -7.96
CA LYS A 301 -31.75 -19.62 -8.19
C LYS A 301 -31.99 -20.60 -9.34
N CYS A 302 -33.06 -20.45 -10.13
CA CYS A 302 -33.33 -21.24 -11.34
C CYS A 302 -32.47 -20.81 -12.53
N TYR A 303 -32.23 -21.73 -13.46
CA TYR A 303 -31.51 -21.48 -14.70
C TYR A 303 -32.47 -21.06 -15.82
N GLY A 304 -31.99 -20.24 -16.77
CA GLY A 304 -32.70 -19.94 -18.02
C GLY A 304 -33.35 -18.56 -18.10
N HIS A 305 -33.26 -17.74 -17.05
CA HIS A 305 -33.66 -16.33 -17.08
C HIS A 305 -32.73 -15.46 -16.22
N GLY A 306 -32.63 -14.17 -16.56
CA GLY A 306 -32.00 -13.16 -15.72
C GLY A 306 -32.96 -12.63 -14.66
N ALA A 307 -32.45 -11.98 -13.61
CA ALA A 307 -33.27 -11.46 -12.51
C ALA A 307 -34.37 -10.48 -12.96
N SER A 308 -34.17 -9.76 -14.07
CA SER A 308 -35.17 -8.84 -14.65
C SER A 308 -36.39 -9.54 -15.25
N LYS A 309 -36.35 -10.86 -15.45
CA LYS A 309 -37.43 -11.69 -15.98
C LYS A 309 -37.89 -12.75 -14.98
N CYS A 310 -37.66 -12.51 -13.69
CA CYS A 310 -38.02 -13.44 -12.63
C CYS A 310 -39.38 -13.06 -12.05
N ASP A 311 -40.39 -13.91 -12.26
CA ASP A 311 -41.75 -13.71 -11.72
C ASP A 311 -41.88 -14.16 -10.26
N ALA A 312 -40.77 -14.51 -9.61
CA ALA A 312 -40.77 -14.83 -8.18
C ALA A 312 -40.97 -13.53 -7.39
N SER A 313 -42.16 -13.36 -6.82
CA SER A 313 -42.49 -12.29 -5.89
C SER A 313 -41.60 -12.39 -4.66
N VAL A 314 -40.55 -11.56 -4.62
CA VAL A 314 -39.73 -11.38 -3.43
C VAL A 314 -40.57 -10.59 -2.44
N ALA A 315 -40.98 -11.22 -1.34
CA ALA A 315 -41.48 -10.49 -0.18
C ALA A 315 -40.33 -9.61 0.34
N ILE A 316 -40.38 -8.31 0.03
CA ILE A 316 -39.44 -7.33 0.56
C ILE A 316 -39.79 -7.18 2.05
N PRO A 317 -38.87 -7.45 2.99
CA PRO A 317 -39.12 -7.24 4.41
C PRO A 317 -39.49 -5.77 4.65
N GLU A 318 -40.48 -5.52 5.51
CA GLU A 318 -41.08 -4.18 5.76
C GLU A 318 -40.06 -3.09 6.18
N ASN A 319 -38.83 -3.46 6.52
CA ASN A 319 -37.75 -2.54 6.94
C ASN A 319 -36.64 -2.34 5.89
N SER A 320 -36.86 -2.72 4.63
CA SER A 320 -35.84 -2.55 3.58
C SER A 320 -35.75 -1.09 3.13
N PRO A 321 -34.54 -0.50 2.99
CA PRO A 321 -34.34 0.90 2.59
C PRO A 321 -34.81 1.25 1.16
N LEU A 322 -35.47 0.31 0.47
CA LEU A 322 -36.05 0.46 -0.87
C LEU A 322 -37.56 0.81 -0.85
N THR A 323 -38.23 0.78 0.29
CA THR A 323 -39.60 1.32 0.43
C THR A 323 -39.55 2.84 0.61
N LYS A 324 -39.30 3.57 -0.48
CA LYS A 324 -39.67 4.99 -0.54
C LYS A 324 -41.12 5.07 -1.01
N THR A 325 -41.99 5.45 -0.07
CA THR A 325 -43.37 5.88 -0.29
C THR A 325 -43.40 7.10 -1.21
N ASN A 326 -44.25 7.03 -2.25
CA ASN A 326 -44.82 8.22 -2.90
C ASN A 326 -45.76 8.94 -1.92
#